data_AF-A0A5J9UBL6-F1
#
_entry.id   AF-A0A5J9UBL6-F1
#
_cell.length_a   1.000
_cell.length_b   1.000
_cell.length_c   1.000
_cell.angle_alpha   90.00
_cell.angle_beta   90.00
_cell.angle_gamma   90.00
#
_symmetry.space_group_name_H-M   'P 1'
#
loop_
_entity.id
_entity.type
_entity.pdbx_description
1 polymer ?
#
loop_
_entity_poly.entity_id
_entity_poly.type
_entity_poly.pdbx_seq_one_letter_code
_entity_poly.pdbx_strand_id
1 'polypeptide(L)'
;MMWALEYDPDIFSTYEETGAAASKIERFKPKVKSIRQFGKYERENMKNRAHDDDGPVPISVFLVASVLKENSPKLLQEARGIDDVIRILNNVNGNLDAKRACAVALKLHRKYLKKVIWNFLFLSQLFSRISLQQPNFIQSLLSIEH
;
A
#
# COMPACT_ATOMS: atom_id res chain seq x y z
N MET A 1 2.57 -25.48 -18.44
CA MET A 1 2.99 -26.33 -17.31
C MET A 1 2.73 -25.55 -16.02
N MET A 2 1.51 -25.62 -15.46
CA MET A 2 1.08 -24.88 -14.25
C MET A 2 1.00 -25.78 -13.00
N TRP A 3 1.45 -27.03 -13.09
CA TRP A 3 1.16 -28.09 -12.11
C TRP A 3 2.30 -28.33 -11.11
N ALA A 4 3.37 -27.51 -11.14
CA ALA A 4 4.57 -27.72 -10.33
C ALA A 4 4.76 -26.68 -9.21
N LEU A 5 3.82 -25.74 -9.03
CA LEU A 5 3.93 -24.66 -8.04
C LEU A 5 3.27 -24.96 -6.70
N GLU A 6 2.51 -26.06 -6.59
CA GLU A 6 1.82 -26.46 -5.36
C GLU A 6 2.43 -27.72 -4.72
N TYR A 7 3.67 -28.05 -5.05
CA TYR A 7 4.38 -29.10 -4.32
C TYR A 7 5.05 -28.50 -3.09
N ASP A 8 4.33 -28.53 -1.96
CA ASP A 8 4.90 -28.30 -0.63
C ASP A 8 5.28 -29.67 -0.04
N PRO A 9 6.59 -29.99 0.13
CA PRO A 9 7.02 -31.29 0.66
C PRO A 9 6.57 -31.53 2.11
N ASP A 10 6.15 -30.48 2.84
CA ASP A 10 5.63 -30.56 4.21
C ASP A 10 4.11 -30.83 4.26
N ILE A 11 3.42 -30.97 3.12
CA ILE A 11 2.01 -31.40 3.08
C ILE A 11 1.86 -32.86 3.57
N PHE A 12 2.90 -33.70 3.48
CA PHE A 12 2.81 -35.07 3.97
C PHE A 12 2.52 -35.13 5.48
N SER A 13 3.08 -34.20 6.26
CA SER A 13 2.86 -34.13 7.71
C SER A 13 1.43 -33.80 8.13
N THR A 14 0.62 -33.17 7.27
CA THR A 14 -0.78 -32.85 7.60
C THR A 14 -1.72 -34.03 7.38
N TYR A 15 -1.36 -35.00 6.52
CA TYR A 15 -2.18 -36.20 6.29
C TYR A 15 -2.07 -37.24 7.40
N GLU A 16 -0.91 -37.37 8.05
CA GLU A 16 -0.74 -38.34 9.14
C GLU A 16 -1.46 -37.93 10.43
N GLU A 17 -1.82 -36.65 10.61
CA GLU A 17 -2.41 -36.15 11.86
C GLU A 17 -3.96 -36.20 11.90
N THR A 18 -4.62 -36.62 10.81
CA THR A 18 -6.10 -36.65 10.74
C THR A 18 -6.70 -38.02 11.13
N GLY A 19 -5.90 -38.91 11.72
CA GLY A 19 -6.35 -40.26 12.11
C GLY A 19 -6.61 -40.50 13.61
N ALA A 20 -6.17 -39.62 14.52
CA ALA A 20 -6.24 -39.91 15.95
C ALA A 20 -6.56 -38.68 16.82
N ALA A 21 -7.79 -38.68 17.35
CA ALA A 21 -8.21 -38.14 18.63
C ALA A 21 -7.83 -36.69 19.01
N ALA A 22 -8.87 -35.87 19.15
CA ALA A 22 -8.95 -34.64 19.90
C ALA A 22 -8.03 -34.58 21.15
N SER A 23 -7.14 -33.60 21.19
CA SER A 23 -6.87 -32.69 22.33
C SER A 23 -5.44 -32.16 22.31
N LYS A 24 -5.27 -30.91 21.86
CA LYS A 24 -4.46 -29.87 22.52
C LYS A 24 -4.37 -28.65 21.62
N ILE A 25 -4.97 -27.56 22.09
CA ILE A 25 -4.76 -26.22 21.56
C ILE A 25 -3.34 -25.82 21.97
N GLU A 26 -2.37 -25.98 21.08
CA GLU A 26 -1.03 -25.44 21.27
C GLU A 26 -0.67 -24.53 20.08
N ARG A 27 -0.97 -23.25 20.27
CA ARG A 27 -0.27 -22.06 19.74
C ARG A 27 0.57 -22.32 18.47
N PHE A 28 -0.08 -22.33 17.31
CA PHE A 28 0.60 -22.18 16.03
C PHE A 28 1.27 -20.79 15.97
N LYS A 29 2.53 -20.72 16.40
CA LYS A 29 3.40 -19.60 16.02
C LYS A 29 3.57 -19.67 14.51
N PRO A 30 3.24 -18.64 13.73
CA PRO A 30 3.58 -18.61 12.32
C PRO A 30 5.12 -18.62 12.24
N LYS A 31 5.68 -19.79 11.93
CA LYS A 31 7.11 -19.93 11.67
C LYS A 31 7.38 -19.10 10.42
N VAL A 32 7.96 -17.92 10.63
CA VAL A 32 8.37 -16.99 9.58
C VAL A 32 9.12 -17.82 8.54
N LYS A 33 8.48 -18.05 7.38
CA LYS A 33 9.10 -18.77 6.27
C LYS A 33 10.40 -18.04 5.95
N SER A 34 11.53 -18.73 6.08
CA SER A 34 12.82 -18.12 5.83
C SER A 34 12.82 -17.55 4.40
N ILE A 35 13.31 -16.32 4.25
CA ILE A 35 13.43 -15.55 2.99
C ILE A 35 14.06 -16.36 1.83
N ARG A 36 14.68 -17.51 2.13
CA ARG A 36 15.31 -18.41 1.17
C ARG A 36 14.34 -19.13 0.23
N GLN A 37 13.05 -19.23 0.54
CA GLN A 37 12.07 -19.89 -0.33
C GLN A 37 11.57 -19.04 -1.51
N PHE A 38 11.85 -17.74 -1.49
CA PHE A 38 11.38 -16.83 -2.54
C PHE A 38 12.41 -16.71 -3.67
N GLY A 39 11.93 -16.71 -4.92
CA GLY A 39 12.77 -16.52 -6.10
C GLY A 39 13.47 -15.16 -6.11
N LYS A 40 14.51 -14.98 -6.95
CA LYS A 40 15.33 -13.74 -7.00
C LYS A 40 14.48 -12.46 -7.07
N TYR A 41 13.41 -12.48 -7.86
CA TYR A 41 12.50 -11.35 -8.05
C TYR A 41 11.51 -11.15 -6.91
N GLU A 42 11.12 -12.24 -6.26
CA GLU A 42 10.14 -12.22 -5.16
C GLU A 42 10.77 -11.68 -3.87
N ARG A 43 12.05 -11.98 -3.63
CA ARG A 43 12.84 -11.37 -2.53
C ARG A 43 12.96 -9.85 -2.67
N GLU A 44 13.17 -9.37 -3.88
CA GLU A 44 13.32 -7.94 -4.15
C GLU A 44 11.97 -7.20 -4.03
N ASN A 45 10.88 -7.85 -4.47
CA ASN A 45 9.52 -7.34 -4.25
C ASN A 45 9.13 -7.28 -2.77
N MET A 46 9.54 -8.25 -1.94
CA MET A 46 9.31 -8.20 -0.49
C MET A 46 10.12 -7.11 0.20
N LYS A 47 11.31 -6.78 -0.31
CA LYS A 47 12.13 -5.67 0.20
C LYS A 47 11.56 -4.30 -0.21
N ASN A 48 10.85 -4.25 -1.35
CA ASN A 48 10.17 -3.07 -1.88
C ASN A 48 8.71 -2.94 -1.42
N ARG A 49 8.18 -3.91 -0.65
CA ARG A 49 6.98 -3.68 0.16
C ARG A 49 7.37 -2.63 1.19
N ALA A 50 7.11 -1.38 0.84
CA ALA A 50 7.07 -0.27 1.75
C ALA A 50 6.38 -0.74 3.03
N HIS A 51 6.98 -0.41 4.18
CA HIS A 51 6.28 -0.50 5.45
C HIS A 51 4.87 0.09 5.28
N ASP A 52 3.85 -0.75 5.46
CA ASP A 52 2.44 -0.40 5.31
C ASP A 52 1.91 0.46 6.47
N ASP A 53 2.76 0.88 7.41
CA ASP A 53 2.41 1.81 8.48
C ASP A 53 3.03 3.19 8.19
N ASP A 54 2.18 4.19 7.95
CA ASP A 54 2.47 5.64 8.00
C ASP A 54 3.43 6.26 6.95
N GLY A 55 3.75 5.56 5.87
CA GLY A 55 4.53 6.12 4.76
C GLY A 55 3.73 7.05 3.83
N PRO A 56 4.37 8.05 3.19
CA PRO A 56 3.70 8.85 2.15
C PRO A 56 3.24 7.98 0.98
N VAL A 57 2.07 8.29 0.41
CA VAL A 57 1.42 7.53 -0.67
C VAL A 57 2.42 7.08 -1.75
N PRO A 58 2.40 5.80 -2.16
CA PRO A 58 3.38 5.25 -3.09
C PRO A 58 3.32 5.92 -4.46
N ILE A 59 4.49 6.01 -5.13
CA ILE A 59 4.63 6.67 -6.44
C ILE A 59 3.75 6.05 -7.53
N SER A 60 3.41 4.76 -7.41
CA SER A 60 2.52 4.04 -8.34
C SER A 60 1.12 4.66 -8.40
N VAL A 61 0.58 5.15 -7.28
CA VAL A 61 -0.72 5.84 -7.25
C VAL A 61 -0.65 7.15 -8.03
N PHE A 62 0.46 7.88 -7.91
CA PHE A 62 0.67 9.11 -8.69
C PHE A 62 0.88 8.83 -10.18
N LEU A 63 1.44 7.67 -10.53
CA LEU A 63 1.53 7.23 -11.92
C LEU A 63 0.14 7.00 -12.52
N VAL A 64 -0.72 6.25 -11.84
CA VAL A 64 -2.11 6.04 -12.30
C VAL A 64 -2.85 7.37 -12.39
N ALA A 65 -2.73 8.24 -11.38
CA ALA A 65 -3.31 9.57 -11.40
C ALA A 65 -2.79 10.43 -12.57
N SER A 66 -1.52 10.29 -12.96
CA SER A 66 -0.96 11.01 -14.10
C SER A 66 -1.60 10.58 -15.43
N VAL A 67 -1.79 9.27 -15.62
CA VAL A 67 -2.43 8.70 -16.82
C VAL A 67 -3.90 9.11 -16.90
N LEU A 68 -4.62 9.03 -15.78
CA LEU A 68 -6.01 9.46 -15.70
C LEU A 68 -6.16 10.96 -15.98
N LYS A 69 -5.26 11.78 -15.42
CA LYS A 69 -5.29 13.23 -15.61
C LYS A 69 -5.04 13.64 -17.05
N GLU A 70 -4.15 12.96 -17.74
CA GLU A 70 -3.85 13.25 -19.14
C GLU A 70 -5.02 12.88 -20.08
N ASN A 71 -5.80 11.89 -19.69
CA ASN A 71 -6.96 11.41 -20.45
C ASN A 71 -8.30 11.91 -19.90
N SER A 72 -8.28 12.81 -18.92
CA SER A 72 -9.48 13.36 -18.30
C SER A 72 -10.47 14.00 -19.28
N PRO A 73 -10.08 14.75 -20.33
CA PRO A 73 -11.07 15.33 -21.23
C PRO A 73 -11.86 14.25 -21.99
N LYS A 74 -11.18 13.19 -22.45
CA LYS A 74 -11.83 12.07 -23.14
C LYS A 74 -12.70 11.27 -22.19
N LEU A 75 -12.20 10.96 -20.99
CA LEU A 75 -12.96 10.24 -19.98
C LEU A 75 -14.22 11.00 -19.58
N LEU A 76 -14.15 12.32 -19.40
CA LEU A 76 -15.32 13.12 -19.00
C LEU A 76 -16.34 13.35 -20.11
N GLN A 77 -15.92 13.32 -21.38
CA GLN A 77 -16.82 13.57 -22.52
C GLN A 77 -17.41 12.29 -23.13
N GLU A 78 -16.61 11.22 -23.20
CA GLU A 78 -16.95 10.01 -23.93
C GLU A 78 -17.41 8.87 -23.02
N ALA A 79 -17.01 8.85 -21.75
CA ALA A 79 -17.37 7.75 -20.87
C ALA A 79 -18.78 7.93 -20.29
N ARG A 80 -19.69 7.04 -20.67
CA ARG A 80 -21.07 6.98 -20.12
C ARG A 80 -21.24 5.87 -19.09
N GLY A 81 -20.30 4.93 -19.04
CA GLY A 81 -20.27 3.81 -18.11
C GLY A 81 -18.86 3.25 -17.96
N ILE A 82 -18.72 2.22 -17.11
CA ILE A 82 -17.41 1.63 -16.81
C ILE A 82 -16.78 0.94 -18.02
N ASP A 83 -17.60 0.37 -18.91
CA ASP A 83 -17.13 -0.26 -20.14
C ASP A 83 -16.42 0.74 -21.06
N ASP A 84 -16.95 1.96 -21.16
CA ASP A 84 -16.32 3.04 -21.93
C ASP A 84 -15.01 3.50 -21.28
N VAL A 85 -14.97 3.59 -19.94
CA VAL A 85 -13.74 3.93 -19.21
C VAL A 85 -12.66 2.88 -19.52
N ILE A 86 -12.99 1.60 -19.43
CA ILE A 86 -12.05 0.50 -19.72
C ILE A 86 -11.58 0.56 -21.18
N ARG A 87 -12.50 0.77 -22.13
CA ARG A 87 -12.17 0.91 -23.55
C ARG A 87 -11.21 2.08 -23.81
N ILE A 88 -11.47 3.25 -23.23
CA ILE A 88 -10.63 4.44 -23.39
C ILE A 88 -9.24 4.18 -22.80
N LEU A 89 -9.15 3.64 -21.58
CA LEU A 89 -7.88 3.37 -20.92
C LEU A 89 -7.06 2.29 -21.63
N ASN A 90 -7.71 1.26 -22.17
CA ASN A 90 -7.03 0.23 -22.96
C ASN A 90 -6.41 0.80 -24.24
N ASN A 91 -7.11 1.71 -24.94
CA ASN A 91 -6.56 2.39 -26.10
C ASN A 91 -5.36 3.28 -25.74
N VAL A 92 -5.43 3.97 -24.59
CA VAL A 92 -4.32 4.77 -24.06
C VAL A 92 -3.10 3.92 -23.75
N ASN A 93 -3.28 2.75 -23.13
CA ASN A 93 -2.17 1.87 -22.74
C ASN A 93 -1.37 1.41 -23.97
N GLY A 94 -2.00 1.28 -25.14
CA GLY A 94 -1.34 0.96 -26.42
C GLY A 94 -0.49 2.08 -27.01
N ASN A 95 -0.67 3.34 -26.60
CA ASN A 95 0.07 4.51 -27.08
C ASN A 95 0.58 5.40 -25.93
N LEU A 96 0.88 4.78 -24.78
CA LEU A 96 1.28 5.51 -23.59
C LEU A 96 2.76 5.93 -23.69
N ASP A 97 3.00 7.24 -23.68
CA ASP A 97 4.35 7.78 -23.49
C ASP A 97 4.77 7.67 -22.02
N ALA A 98 5.42 6.54 -21.69
CA ALA A 98 5.84 6.21 -20.33
C ALA A 98 6.75 7.29 -19.72
N LYS A 99 7.62 7.90 -20.52
CA LYS A 99 8.54 8.94 -20.04
C LYS A 99 7.77 10.18 -19.59
N ARG A 100 6.77 10.58 -20.38
CA ARG A 100 5.90 11.71 -20.07
C ARG A 100 5.01 11.42 -18.86
N ALA A 101 4.39 10.24 -18.81
CA ALA A 101 3.57 9.82 -17.67
C ALA A 101 4.39 9.83 -16.36
N CYS A 102 5.58 9.24 -16.34
CA CYS A 102 6.47 9.25 -15.19
C CYS A 102 6.89 10.68 -14.79
N ALA A 103 7.19 11.56 -15.75
CA ALA A 103 7.53 12.95 -15.44
C ALA A 103 6.36 13.72 -14.79
N VAL A 104 5.13 13.51 -15.26
CA VAL A 104 3.92 14.10 -14.67
C VAL A 104 3.64 13.52 -13.29
N ALA A 105 3.80 12.20 -13.12
CA ALA A 105 3.67 11.52 -11.83
C ALA A 105 4.64 12.07 -10.78
N LEU A 106 5.91 12.26 -11.14
CA LEU A 106 6.92 12.85 -10.25
C LEU A 106 6.58 14.30 -9.88
N LYS A 107 6.05 15.09 -10.82
CA LYS A 107 5.57 16.45 -10.53
C LYS A 107 4.42 16.45 -9.53
N LEU A 108 3.44 15.54 -9.70
CA LEU A 108 2.31 15.38 -8.78
C LEU A 108 2.79 14.95 -7.39
N HIS A 109 3.67 13.95 -7.32
CA HIS A 109 4.24 13.45 -6.08
C HIS A 109 4.99 14.55 -5.31
N ARG A 110 5.83 15.35 -5.99
CA ARG A 110 6.51 16.50 -5.35
C ARG A 110 5.53 17.55 -4.82
N LYS A 111 4.45 17.85 -5.55
CA LYS A 111 3.41 18.78 -5.09
C LYS A 111 2.68 18.25 -3.86
N TYR A 112 2.39 16.95 -3.84
CA TYR A 112 1.76 16.29 -2.71
C TYR A 112 2.67 16.33 -1.48
N LEU A 113 3.94 15.92 -1.60
CA LEU A 113 4.89 15.97 -0.50
C LEU A 113 5.05 17.37 0.08
N LYS A 114 5.14 18.41 -0.77
CA LYS A 114 5.18 19.80 -0.28
C LYS A 114 3.94 20.15 0.55
N LYS A 115 2.73 19.81 0.09
CA LYS A 115 1.51 20.07 0.84
C LYS A 115 1.45 19.29 2.16
N VAL A 116 1.84 18.01 2.15
CA VAL A 116 1.85 17.16 3.35
C VAL A 116 2.85 17.69 4.37
N ILE A 117 4.06 18.07 3.93
CA ILE A 117 5.09 18.67 4.80
C ILE A 117 4.59 19.98 5.40
N TRP A 118 3.99 20.86 4.60
CA TRP A 118 3.41 22.12 5.11
C TRP A 118 2.28 21.88 6.10
N ASN A 119 1.39 20.91 5.82
CA ASN A 119 0.31 20.57 6.73
C ASN A 119 0.84 19.97 8.05
N PHE A 120 1.84 19.10 7.98
CA PHE A 120 2.50 18.54 9.15
C PHE A 120 3.21 19.60 9.99
N LEU A 121 3.96 20.50 9.36
CA LEU A 121 4.60 21.63 10.05
C LEU A 121 3.59 22.58 10.68
N PHE A 122 2.47 22.85 9.99
CA PHE A 122 1.41 23.69 10.52
C PHE A 122 0.73 23.04 11.73
N LEU A 123 0.42 21.74 11.65
CA LEU A 123 -0.17 20.98 12.75
C LEU A 123 0.79 20.86 13.94
N SER A 124 2.09 20.65 13.72
CA SER A 124 3.07 20.59 14.81
C SER A 124 3.26 21.96 15.49
N GLN A 125 3.26 23.06 14.72
CA GLN A 125 3.28 24.40 15.31
C GLN A 125 1.99 24.72 16.08
N LEU A 126 0.83 24.30 15.56
CA LEU A 126 -0.45 24.47 16.25
C LEU A 126 -0.49 23.65 17.54
N PHE A 127 -0.02 22.41 17.52
CA PHE A 127 0.07 21.53 18.69
C PHE A 127 1.02 22.10 19.75
N SER A 128 2.21 22.55 19.36
CA SER A 128 3.16 23.20 20.27
C SER A 128 2.58 24.47 20.90
N ARG A 129 1.83 25.28 20.13
CA ARG A 129 1.16 26.48 20.65
C ARG A 129 0.02 26.15 21.61
N ILE A 130 -0.79 25.14 21.30
CA ILE A 130 -1.87 24.68 22.20
C ILE A 130 -1.27 24.12 23.50
N SER A 131 -0.20 23.32 23.40
CA SER A 131 0.51 22.75 24.56
C SER A 131 1.16 23.80 25.44
N LEU A 132 1.61 24.94 24.88
CA LEU A 132 2.15 26.08 25.64
C LEU A 132 1.07 26.92 26.31
N GLN A 133 -0.16 26.97 25.75
CA GLN A 133 -1.25 27.82 26.24
C GLN A 133 -2.04 27.17 27.40
N GLN A 134 -1.99 25.84 27.57
CA GLN A 134 -2.71 25.12 28.63
C GLN A 134 -1.90 23.90 29.16
N PRO A 135 -0.92 24.09 30.07
CA PRO A 135 -0.09 22.99 30.58
C PRO A 135 -0.88 21.97 31.43
N ASN A 136 -2.04 22.36 31.97
CA ASN A 136 -2.84 21.52 32.87
C ASN A 136 -3.81 20.56 32.15
N PHE A 137 -4.05 20.76 30.85
CA PHE A 137 -4.98 19.93 30.07
C PHE A 137 -4.42 18.53 29.75
N ILE A 138 -3.09 18.40 29.66
CA ILE A 138 -2.42 17.10 29.44
C ILE A 138 -2.45 16.26 30.73
N GLN A 139 -2.29 16.88 31.91
CA GLN A 139 -2.41 16.19 33.20
C GLN A 139 -3.83 15.69 33.49
N SER A 140 -4.87 16.42 33.04
CA SER A 140 -6.25 15.95 33.20
C SER A 140 -6.60 14.78 32.29
N LEU A 141 -6.02 14.69 31.09
CA LEU A 141 -6.25 13.55 30.19
C LEU A 141 -5.55 12.27 30.69
N LEU A 142 -4.34 12.39 31.24
CA LEU A 142 -3.60 11.26 31.83
C LEU A 142 -4.21 10.75 33.16
N SER A 143 -5.05 11.56 33.82
CA SER A 143 -5.75 11.17 35.06
C SER A 143 -7.11 10.52 34.82
N ILE A 144 -7.61 10.49 33.58
CA ILE A 144 -8.90 9.85 33.21
C ILE A 144 -8.67 8.42 32.71
N GLU A 145 -7.44 8.05 32.34
CA GLU A 145 -7.07 6.72 31.85
C GLU A 145 -6.71 5.71 32.97
N HIS A 146 -6.90 6.08 34.24
CA HIS A 146 -6.57 5.24 35.41
C HIS A 146 -7.74 5.09 36.38
#